data_AF-A0A1R4JTB8-F1
#
_entry.id   AF-A0A1R4JTB8-F1
#
_cell.length_a   1.000
_cell.length_b   1.000
_cell.length_c   1.000
_cell.angle_alpha   90.00
_cell.angle_beta   90.00
_cell.angle_gamma   90.00
#
_symmetry.space_group_name_H-M   'P 1'
#
loop_
_entity.id
_entity.type
_entity.pdbx_description
1 polymer ?
#
loop_
_entity_poly.entity_id
_entity_poly.type
_entity_poly.pdbx_seq_one_letter_code
_entity_poly.pdbx_strand_id
1 'polypeptide(L)'
;MPNSTRTTSSTQATANTTLATFKAGDSVLCPSLSINPFVLSNNTRSKRNLLSLTHDGSYFYYDEKGYFVPACDKETGDYQPSLFHDTPANRAAITTLYAVPGKTAIKLIDLTDHDDDEVILMSSCMLSDTACEVLGAAEVMHDIGQLLYLIYNEEISPNQAKSMARLAHDTTDRWDSILSHLLDTLNKPLEQTAFGKVEG
;
A
#
# COMPACT_ATOMS: atom_id res chain seq x y z
N MET A 1 -18.72 -40.32 -22.48
CA MET A 1 -17.28 -40.30 -22.14
C MET A 1 -16.78 -38.87 -22.28
N PRO A 2 -16.46 -38.15 -21.19
CA PRO A 2 -15.80 -36.87 -21.29
C PRO A 2 -14.30 -37.03 -21.04
N ASN A 3 -13.50 -36.52 -21.98
CA ASN A 3 -12.04 -36.43 -21.88
C ASN A 3 -11.65 -35.48 -20.75
N SER A 4 -10.91 -35.99 -19.76
CA SER A 4 -10.25 -35.19 -18.73
C SER A 4 -8.89 -34.75 -19.25
N THR A 5 -8.73 -33.46 -19.55
CA THR A 5 -7.44 -32.85 -19.85
C THR A 5 -6.66 -32.70 -18.55
N ARG A 6 -5.73 -33.64 -18.32
CA ARG A 6 -4.77 -33.64 -17.21
C ARG A 6 -3.68 -32.60 -17.49
N THR A 7 -3.78 -31.43 -16.88
CA THR A 7 -2.69 -30.46 -16.82
C THR A 7 -1.55 -31.05 -15.98
N THR A 8 -0.39 -31.30 -16.59
CA THR A 8 0.83 -31.65 -15.86
C THR A 8 1.65 -30.38 -15.69
N SER A 9 1.78 -29.90 -14.45
CA SER A 9 2.75 -28.86 -14.11
C SER A 9 4.14 -29.48 -14.15
N SER A 10 4.93 -29.16 -15.18
CA SER A 10 6.36 -29.44 -15.14
C SER A 10 7.05 -28.35 -14.32
N THR A 11 7.30 -28.62 -13.05
CA THR A 11 8.33 -27.87 -12.32
C THR A 11 9.69 -28.35 -12.83
N GLN A 12 10.32 -27.56 -13.70
CA GLN A 12 11.74 -27.70 -13.95
C GLN A 12 12.47 -27.40 -12.64
N ALA A 13 12.93 -28.45 -11.98
CA ALA A 13 13.89 -28.34 -10.90
C ALA A 13 15.23 -27.93 -11.51
N THR A 14 15.59 -26.67 -11.37
CA THR A 14 16.95 -26.21 -11.66
C THR A 14 17.88 -26.82 -10.62
N ALA A 15 18.50 -27.94 -10.97
CA ALA A 15 19.58 -28.53 -10.20
C ALA A 15 20.83 -27.66 -10.36
N ASN A 16 21.20 -26.95 -9.30
CA ASN A 16 22.56 -26.61 -8.90
C ASN A 16 22.50 -25.71 -7.67
N THR A 17 23.08 -26.13 -6.55
CA THR A 17 23.96 -25.28 -5.73
C THR A 17 24.55 -26.12 -4.61
N THR A 18 25.87 -26.14 -4.53
CA THR A 18 26.63 -26.23 -3.27
C THR A 18 25.84 -25.62 -2.12
N LEU A 19 25.63 -26.38 -1.03
CA LEU A 19 24.96 -25.88 0.15
C LEU A 19 25.66 -24.59 0.60
N ALA A 20 25.02 -23.44 0.44
CA ALA A 20 25.62 -22.16 0.76
C ALA A 20 25.88 -22.11 2.28
N THR A 21 27.12 -21.84 2.66
CA THR A 21 27.52 -21.71 4.07
C THR A 21 27.55 -20.25 4.47
N PHE A 22 27.06 -19.97 5.67
CA PHE A 22 27.07 -18.65 6.29
C PHE A 22 28.30 -18.50 7.20
N LYS A 23 28.77 -17.27 7.33
CA LYS A 23 29.85 -16.91 8.27
C LYS A 23 29.57 -15.58 8.96
N ALA A 24 30.29 -15.34 10.07
CA ALA A 24 30.25 -14.05 10.73
C ALA A 24 30.73 -12.94 9.77
N GLY A 25 30.04 -11.80 9.79
CA GLY A 25 30.21 -10.68 8.89
C GLY A 25 29.33 -10.74 7.64
N ASP A 26 28.67 -11.87 7.35
CA ASP A 26 27.74 -11.93 6.23
C ASP A 26 26.51 -11.06 6.49
N SER A 27 26.09 -10.33 5.45
CA SER A 27 24.79 -9.69 5.42
C SER A 27 23.73 -10.70 5.00
N VAL A 28 22.66 -10.82 5.79
CA VAL A 28 21.63 -11.84 5.62
C VAL A 28 20.24 -11.25 5.76
N LEU A 29 19.28 -11.88 5.08
CA LEU A 29 17.88 -11.54 5.14
C LEU A 29 17.15 -12.56 6.03
N CYS A 30 16.31 -12.05 6.93
CA CYS A 30 15.46 -12.87 7.78
C CYS A 30 14.02 -12.33 7.77
N PRO A 31 13.23 -12.67 6.75
CA PRO A 31 11.95 -12.01 6.44
C PRO A 31 10.91 -12.09 7.55
N SER A 32 10.96 -13.15 8.37
CA SER A 32 10.04 -13.31 9.49
C SER A 32 10.31 -12.30 10.61
N LEU A 33 11.56 -11.84 10.76
CA LEU A 33 11.99 -10.87 11.78
C LEU A 33 11.98 -9.43 11.24
N SER A 34 12.53 -9.19 10.05
CA SER A 34 12.58 -7.85 9.46
C SER A 34 12.77 -7.90 7.95
N ILE A 35 12.33 -6.83 7.28
CA ILE A 35 12.63 -6.58 5.86
C ILE A 35 14.06 -6.07 5.64
N ASN A 36 14.68 -5.53 6.70
CA ASN A 36 16.04 -5.03 6.65
C ASN A 36 17.05 -6.16 6.86
N PRO A 37 18.22 -6.09 6.22
CA PRO A 37 19.26 -7.09 6.41
C PRO A 37 19.84 -7.03 7.83
N PHE A 38 20.28 -8.17 8.31
CA PHE A 38 21.06 -8.33 9.53
C PHE A 38 22.51 -8.64 9.18
N VAL A 39 23.42 -8.39 10.12
CA VAL A 39 24.81 -8.85 10.03
C VAL A 39 24.98 -10.02 10.98
N LEU A 40 25.42 -11.16 10.47
CA LEU A 40 25.73 -12.31 11.31
C LEU A 40 26.98 -12.04 12.14
N SER A 41 26.92 -12.43 13.40
CA SER A 41 28.03 -12.32 14.34
C SER A 41 28.39 -13.69 14.90
N ASN A 42 29.64 -13.86 15.32
CA ASN A 42 29.98 -15.02 16.13
C ASN A 42 29.38 -14.85 17.52
N ASN A 43 28.75 -15.89 18.05
CA ASN A 43 28.28 -15.87 19.42
C ASN A 43 29.47 -15.78 20.39
N THR A 44 29.65 -14.61 21.01
CA THR A 44 30.74 -14.37 21.97
C THR A 44 30.38 -14.83 23.39
N ARG A 45 29.11 -15.13 23.66
CA ARG A 45 28.58 -15.39 25.02
C ARG A 45 28.38 -16.86 25.35
N SER A 46 28.40 -17.76 24.38
CA SER A 46 28.28 -19.20 24.64
C SER A 46 29.36 -20.00 23.92
N LYS A 47 29.85 -21.09 24.53
CA LYS A 47 30.88 -22.00 23.98
C LYS A 47 30.41 -22.80 22.75
N ARG A 48 29.33 -22.37 22.08
CA ARG A 48 28.79 -23.02 20.89
C ARG A 48 29.31 -22.23 19.69
N ASN A 49 30.02 -22.89 18.78
CA ASN A 49 30.47 -22.32 17.51
C ASN A 49 29.25 -22.07 16.60
N LEU A 50 28.43 -21.10 16.96
CA LEU A 50 27.18 -20.75 16.29
C LEU A 50 27.21 -19.28 15.86
N LEU A 51 26.54 -19.03 14.75
CA LEU A 51 26.27 -17.69 14.26
C LEU A 51 25.06 -17.12 15.00
N SER A 52 25.05 -15.81 15.21
CA SER A 52 23.95 -15.12 15.87
C SER A 52 23.57 -13.81 15.20
N LEU A 53 22.29 -13.50 15.26
CA LEU A 53 21.75 -12.17 15.02
C LEU A 53 20.94 -11.71 16.23
N THR A 54 20.81 -10.40 16.38
CA THR A 54 20.02 -9.76 17.43
C THR A 54 18.85 -9.02 16.81
N HIS A 55 17.65 -9.22 17.34
CA HIS A 55 16.45 -8.51 16.95
C HIS A 55 15.58 -8.29 18.20
N ASP A 56 15.13 -7.06 18.43
CA ASP A 56 14.31 -6.64 19.58
C ASP A 56 14.84 -7.10 20.96
N GLY A 57 16.16 -7.11 21.12
CA GLY A 57 16.83 -7.52 22.35
C GLY A 57 16.98 -9.04 22.54
N SER A 58 16.43 -9.85 21.64
CA SER A 58 16.56 -11.31 21.60
C SER A 58 17.70 -11.77 20.70
N TYR A 59 18.30 -12.91 21.04
CA TYR A 59 19.37 -13.55 20.25
C TYR A 59 18.83 -14.80 19.55
N PHE A 60 19.05 -14.87 18.24
CA PHE A 60 18.71 -16.02 17.41
C PHE A 60 20.01 -16.70 16.97
N TYR A 61 20.07 -18.03 17.07
CA TYR A 61 21.29 -18.80 16.81
C TYR A 61 21.13 -19.72 15.61
N TYR A 62 22.23 -19.88 14.87
CA TYR A 62 22.27 -20.62 13.62
C TYR A 62 23.55 -21.44 13.49
N ASP A 63 23.47 -22.58 12.82
CA ASP A 63 24.65 -23.28 12.35
C ASP A 63 25.24 -22.63 11.08
N GLU A 64 26.40 -23.11 10.63
CA GLU A 64 27.07 -22.62 9.42
C GLU A 64 26.27 -22.85 8.13
N LYS A 65 25.19 -23.65 8.19
CA LYS A 65 24.28 -23.90 7.05
C LYS A 65 23.05 -23.00 7.11
N GLY A 66 22.94 -22.16 8.14
CA GLY A 66 21.83 -21.24 8.34
C GLY A 66 20.59 -21.88 8.97
N TYR A 67 20.69 -23.11 9.50
CA TYR A 67 19.59 -23.73 10.22
C TYR A 67 19.48 -23.16 11.62
N PHE A 68 18.25 -22.83 12.03
CA PHE A 68 17.96 -22.32 13.36
C PHE A 68 18.31 -23.35 14.44
N VAL A 69 19.06 -22.91 15.45
CA VAL A 69 19.46 -23.72 16.60
C VAL A 69 18.79 -23.14 17.85
N PRO A 70 17.82 -23.86 18.47
CA PRO A 70 17.16 -23.38 19.67
C PRO A 70 18.15 -23.11 20.80
N ALA A 71 17.98 -21.96 21.46
CA ALA A 71 18.53 -21.76 22.79
C ALA A 71 17.77 -22.68 23.77
N CYS A 72 18.40 -23.11 24.88
CA CYS A 72 17.86 -24.20 25.73
C CYS A 72 16.53 -23.85 26.44
N ASP A 73 16.10 -22.60 26.33
CA ASP A 73 14.89 -21.99 26.80
C ASP A 73 13.75 -22.29 25.83
N LYS A 74 12.78 -23.11 26.28
CA LYS A 74 11.55 -23.46 25.55
C LYS A 74 10.60 -22.26 25.34
N GLU A 75 11.07 -21.02 25.53
CA GLU A 75 10.26 -19.80 25.46
C GLU A 75 10.14 -19.23 24.02
N THR A 76 11.09 -19.54 23.13
CA THR A 76 10.91 -19.33 21.68
C THR A 76 10.17 -20.52 21.07
N GLY A 77 8.90 -20.69 21.42
CA GLY A 77 8.02 -21.71 20.82
C GLY A 77 7.92 -21.54 19.30
N ASP A 78 7.90 -22.65 18.56
CA ASP A 78 7.64 -22.86 17.10
C ASP A 78 8.24 -21.88 16.07
N TYR A 79 9.01 -20.88 16.49
CA TYR A 79 9.46 -19.78 15.68
C TYR A 79 10.90 -20.04 15.26
N GLN A 80 11.06 -20.60 14.05
CA GLN A 80 12.34 -20.98 13.45
C GLN A 80 12.65 -20.06 12.26
N PRO A 81 13.12 -18.82 12.51
CA PRO A 81 13.35 -17.84 11.46
C PRO A 81 14.40 -18.34 10.46
N SER A 82 14.06 -18.40 9.17
CA SER A 82 14.99 -18.86 8.12
C SER A 82 15.96 -17.76 7.69
N LEU A 83 17.19 -18.15 7.31
CA LEU A 83 18.23 -17.24 6.80
C LEU A 83 18.43 -17.38 5.30
N PHE A 84 18.61 -16.23 4.64
CA PHE A 84 18.96 -16.13 3.24
C PHE A 84 20.13 -15.17 3.07
N HIS A 85 21.04 -15.43 2.12
CA HIS A 85 22.08 -14.46 1.80
C HIS A 85 21.45 -13.18 1.24
N ASP A 86 22.03 -12.04 1.60
CA ASP A 86 21.63 -10.76 1.05
C ASP A 86 22.14 -10.58 -0.39
N THR A 87 21.42 -11.19 -1.34
CA THR A 87 21.68 -11.05 -2.78
C THR A 87 20.51 -10.36 -3.47
N PRO A 88 20.72 -9.69 -4.62
CA PRO A 88 19.62 -9.09 -5.38
C PRO A 88 18.48 -10.07 -5.71
N ALA A 89 18.83 -11.32 -6.06
CA ALA A 89 17.85 -12.37 -6.36
C ALA A 89 17.02 -12.75 -5.13
N ASN A 90 17.67 -12.93 -3.97
CA ASN A 90 16.96 -13.26 -2.74
C ASN A 90 16.09 -12.10 -2.26
N ARG A 91 16.56 -10.85 -2.40
CA ARG A 91 15.73 -9.65 -2.11
C ARG A 91 14.47 -9.64 -2.95
N ALA A 92 14.59 -9.81 -4.28
CA ALA A 92 13.43 -9.82 -5.18
C ALA A 92 12.45 -10.97 -4.85
N ALA A 93 12.96 -12.16 -4.56
CA ALA A 93 12.14 -13.31 -4.18
C ALA A 93 11.40 -13.07 -2.85
N ILE A 94 12.09 -12.54 -1.83
CA ILE A 94 11.50 -12.22 -0.52
C ILE A 94 10.46 -11.11 -0.65
N THR A 95 10.74 -10.05 -1.42
CA THR A 95 9.77 -8.99 -1.70
C THR A 95 8.53 -9.57 -2.36
N THR A 96 8.67 -10.51 -3.30
CA THR A 96 7.51 -11.15 -3.95
C THR A 96 6.71 -12.04 -3.00
N LEU A 97 7.39 -12.78 -2.12
CA LEU A 97 6.75 -13.75 -1.21
C LEU A 97 6.12 -13.11 0.04
N TYR A 98 6.72 -12.02 0.55
CA TYR A 98 6.33 -11.36 1.79
C TYR A 98 5.74 -9.96 1.58
N ALA A 99 5.54 -9.54 0.32
CA ALA A 99 4.64 -8.43 0.01
C ALA A 99 3.25 -8.78 0.51
N VAL A 100 2.91 -8.27 1.70
CA VAL A 100 1.54 -8.23 2.19
C VAL A 100 0.73 -7.43 1.16
N PRO A 101 -0.34 -7.99 0.57
CA PRO A 101 -1.30 -7.18 -0.18
C PRO A 101 -1.86 -6.16 0.82
N GLY A 102 -1.43 -4.89 0.72
CA GLY A 102 -1.92 -3.81 1.57
C GLY A 102 -0.91 -3.15 2.54
N LYS A 103 0.39 -3.47 2.51
CA LYS A 103 1.40 -2.56 3.11
C LYS A 103 1.99 -1.68 2.02
N THR A 104 1.75 -0.38 2.18
CA THR A 104 2.13 0.73 1.30
C THR A 104 3.44 0.46 0.58
N ALA A 105 3.34 0.33 -0.74
CA ALA A 105 4.48 0.53 -1.62
C ALA A 105 5.12 1.87 -1.24
N ILE A 106 6.39 1.87 -0.83
CA ILE A 106 7.23 3.01 -1.19
C ILE A 106 7.31 2.90 -2.72
N LYS A 107 6.38 3.58 -3.39
CA LYS A 107 6.40 3.71 -4.84
C LYS A 107 7.52 4.69 -5.11
N LEU A 108 8.73 4.17 -5.34
CA LEU A 108 9.81 4.96 -5.92
C LEU A 108 9.29 5.43 -7.27
N ILE A 109 8.97 6.72 -7.38
CA ILE A 109 8.67 7.34 -8.67
C ILE A 109 10.02 7.44 -9.38
N ASP A 110 10.20 6.59 -10.39
CA ASP A 110 11.37 6.62 -11.26
C ASP A 110 11.07 7.59 -12.41
N LEU A 111 11.67 8.78 -12.35
CA LEU A 111 11.53 9.88 -13.32
C LEU A 111 12.62 9.84 -14.41
N THR A 112 13.12 8.65 -14.75
CA THR A 112 14.27 8.54 -15.68
C THR A 112 13.92 8.75 -17.16
N ASP A 113 12.64 8.75 -17.56
CA ASP A 113 12.22 9.03 -18.94
C ASP A 113 11.46 10.35 -19.07
N HIS A 114 11.67 11.04 -20.19
CA HIS A 114 11.40 12.47 -20.42
C HIS A 114 9.94 12.86 -20.74
N ASP A 115 8.97 11.96 -20.61
CA ASP A 115 7.59 12.20 -21.10
C ASP A 115 6.50 12.30 -20.00
N ASP A 116 6.88 12.30 -18.71
CA ASP A 116 5.97 12.68 -17.64
C ASP A 116 6.21 14.14 -17.25
N ASP A 117 5.52 15.07 -17.92
CA ASP A 117 5.68 16.52 -17.69
C ASP A 117 5.36 16.93 -16.24
N GLU A 118 4.52 16.17 -15.51
CA GLU A 118 4.35 16.33 -14.05
C GLU A 118 3.56 15.19 -13.38
N VAL A 119 4.01 14.72 -12.20
CA VAL A 119 3.33 13.65 -11.44
C VAL A 119 2.86 14.16 -10.08
N ILE A 120 1.55 14.11 -9.84
CA ILE A 120 0.95 14.42 -8.53
C ILE A 120 0.63 13.13 -7.78
N LEU A 121 1.20 12.97 -6.59
CA LEU A 121 0.83 11.89 -5.66
C LEU A 121 -0.38 12.30 -4.82
N MET A 122 -1.50 11.60 -5.02
CA MET A 122 -2.70 11.71 -4.19
C MET A 122 -3.03 10.36 -3.56
N SER A 123 -3.43 10.36 -2.29
CA SER A 123 -3.88 9.13 -1.64
C SER A 123 -5.19 8.65 -2.25
N SER A 124 -5.40 7.33 -2.27
CA SER A 124 -6.65 6.75 -2.77
C SER A 124 -7.87 7.18 -1.95
N CYS A 125 -7.71 7.50 -0.66
CA CYS A 125 -8.78 8.09 0.14
C CYS A 125 -9.14 9.51 -0.34
N MET A 126 -8.16 10.40 -0.56
CA MET A 126 -8.45 11.74 -1.08
C MET A 126 -9.11 11.69 -2.47
N LEU A 127 -8.65 10.79 -3.35
CA LEU A 127 -9.27 10.59 -4.66
C LEU A 127 -10.72 10.09 -4.51
N SER A 128 -10.96 9.16 -3.60
CA SER A 128 -12.31 8.64 -3.31
C SER A 128 -13.23 9.73 -2.76
N ASP A 129 -12.75 10.51 -1.79
CA ASP A 129 -13.51 11.60 -1.17
C ASP A 129 -13.88 12.66 -2.22
N THR A 130 -12.91 13.04 -3.07
CA THR A 130 -13.12 13.94 -4.22
C THR A 130 -14.21 13.41 -5.15
N ALA A 131 -14.14 12.13 -5.53
CA ALA A 131 -15.13 11.52 -6.42
C ALA A 131 -16.53 11.47 -5.78
N CYS A 132 -16.61 11.20 -4.48
CA CYS A 132 -17.86 11.21 -3.72
C CYS A 132 -18.48 12.60 -3.65
N GLU A 133 -17.68 13.64 -3.38
CA GLU A 133 -18.17 15.02 -3.31
C GLU A 133 -18.65 15.52 -4.67
N VAL A 134 -17.91 15.22 -5.76
CA VAL A 134 -18.33 15.56 -7.14
C VAL A 134 -19.63 14.83 -7.51
N LEU A 135 -19.76 13.54 -7.17
CA LEU A 135 -20.98 12.78 -7.42
C LEU A 135 -22.18 13.38 -6.66
N GLY A 136 -22.01 13.67 -5.37
CA GLY A 136 -23.07 14.28 -4.56
C GLY A 136 -23.52 15.64 -5.08
N ALA A 137 -22.57 16.47 -5.54
CA ALA A 137 -22.90 17.74 -6.19
C ALA A 137 -23.70 17.53 -7.50
N ALA A 138 -23.32 16.55 -8.32
CA ALA A 138 -24.04 16.23 -9.55
C ALA A 138 -25.48 15.77 -9.29
N GLU A 139 -25.69 14.91 -8.29
CA GLU A 139 -27.01 14.45 -7.87
C GLU A 139 -27.88 15.61 -7.37
N VAL A 140 -27.33 16.49 -6.52
CA VAL A 140 -28.06 17.65 -6.01
C VAL A 140 -28.44 18.63 -7.12
N MET A 141 -27.54 18.91 -8.07
CA MET A 141 -27.87 19.76 -9.22
C MET A 141 -28.99 19.16 -10.07
N HIS A 142 -29.00 17.83 -10.23
CA HIS A 142 -30.09 17.14 -10.93
C HIS A 142 -31.43 17.30 -10.20
N ASP A 143 -31.45 17.10 -8.88
CA ASP A 143 -32.65 17.23 -8.05
C ASP A 143 -33.22 18.66 -8.07
N ILE A 144 -32.35 19.67 -7.98
CA ILE A 144 -32.73 21.08 -8.13
C ILE A 144 -33.32 21.32 -9.52
N GLY A 145 -32.73 20.76 -10.57
CA GLY A 145 -33.26 20.84 -11.92
C GLY A 145 -34.68 20.25 -12.05
N GLN A 146 -34.92 19.09 -11.46
CA GLN A 146 -36.27 18.48 -11.43
C GLN A 146 -37.26 19.35 -10.65
N LEU A 147 -36.82 19.93 -9.53
CA LEU A 147 -37.65 20.80 -8.70
C LEU A 147 -38.06 22.07 -9.45
N LEU A 148 -37.13 22.68 -10.18
CA LEU A 148 -37.40 23.82 -11.05
C LEU A 148 -38.39 23.47 -12.17
N TYR A 149 -38.28 22.26 -12.73
CA TYR A 149 -39.21 21.77 -13.74
C TYR A 149 -40.64 21.61 -13.17
N LEU A 150 -40.78 21.04 -11.96
CA LEU A 150 -42.07 20.93 -11.27
C LEU A 150 -42.69 22.29 -10.97
N ILE A 151 -41.88 23.27 -10.57
CA ILE A 151 -42.34 24.66 -10.37
C ILE A 151 -42.81 25.26 -11.69
N TYR A 152 -42.03 25.11 -12.76
CA TYR A 152 -42.33 25.65 -14.08
C TYR A 152 -43.65 25.11 -14.65
N ASN A 153 -43.93 23.82 -14.43
CA ASN A 153 -45.18 23.19 -14.86
C ASN A 153 -46.36 23.41 -13.90
N GLU A 154 -46.16 24.17 -12.81
CA GLU A 154 -47.17 24.37 -11.75
C GLU A 154 -47.67 23.05 -11.11
N GLU A 155 -46.82 22.01 -11.11
CA GLU A 155 -47.15 20.67 -10.58
C GLU A 155 -47.11 20.62 -9.04
N ILE A 156 -46.67 21.69 -8.39
CA ILE A 156 -46.66 21.85 -6.93
C ILE A 156 -47.34 23.15 -6.51
N SER A 157 -47.97 23.16 -5.33
CA SER A 157 -48.67 24.35 -4.83
C SER A 157 -47.70 25.51 -4.54
N PRO A 158 -48.16 26.78 -4.57
CA PRO A 158 -47.30 27.93 -4.29
C PRO A 158 -46.59 27.89 -2.93
N ASN A 159 -47.22 27.31 -1.90
CA ASN A 159 -46.59 27.15 -0.59
C ASN A 159 -45.50 26.07 -0.59
N GLN A 160 -45.71 24.97 -1.33
CA GLN A 160 -44.68 23.95 -1.52
C GLN A 160 -43.51 24.52 -2.33
N ALA A 161 -43.79 25.24 -3.42
CA ALA A 161 -42.77 25.89 -4.25
C ALA A 161 -41.87 26.83 -3.41
N LYS A 162 -42.44 27.63 -2.50
CA LYS A 162 -41.66 28.47 -1.58
C LYS A 162 -40.73 27.67 -0.66
N SER A 163 -41.24 26.62 -0.02
CA SER A 163 -40.44 25.78 0.86
C SER A 163 -39.32 25.05 0.10
N MET A 164 -39.64 24.57 -1.10
CA MET A 164 -38.72 23.88 -1.99
C MET A 164 -37.64 24.80 -2.55
N ALA A 165 -38.00 26.02 -2.95
CA ALA A 165 -37.04 27.03 -3.39
C ALA A 165 -36.06 27.41 -2.28
N ARG A 166 -36.55 27.56 -1.04
CA ARG A 166 -35.67 27.78 0.11
C ARG A 166 -34.73 26.59 0.33
N LEU A 167 -35.24 25.36 0.30
CA LEU A 167 -34.41 24.16 0.46
C LEU A 167 -33.35 24.08 -0.64
N ALA A 168 -33.71 24.36 -1.89
CA ALA A 168 -32.78 24.37 -3.02
C ALA A 168 -31.68 25.42 -2.84
N HIS A 169 -32.04 26.63 -2.37
CA HIS A 169 -31.06 27.68 -2.06
C HIS A 169 -30.11 27.26 -0.92
N ASP A 170 -30.64 26.85 0.24
CA ASP A 170 -29.85 26.41 1.40
C ASP A 170 -28.92 25.22 1.00
N THR A 171 -29.41 24.34 0.13
CA THR A 171 -28.65 23.20 -0.39
C THR A 171 -27.53 23.64 -1.34
N THR A 172 -27.82 24.57 -2.27
CA THR A 172 -26.84 25.11 -3.22
C THR A 172 -25.71 25.81 -2.48
N ASP A 173 -26.04 26.68 -1.52
CA ASP A 173 -25.05 27.38 -0.69
C ASP A 173 -24.16 26.40 0.09
N ARG A 174 -24.74 25.30 0.60
CA ARG A 174 -23.96 24.28 1.30
C ARG A 174 -22.99 23.56 0.37
N TRP A 175 -23.42 23.19 -0.83
CA TRP A 175 -22.57 22.50 -1.79
C TRP A 175 -21.50 23.41 -2.38
N ASP A 176 -21.80 24.70 -2.59
CA ASP A 176 -20.80 25.71 -2.95
C ASP A 176 -19.65 25.74 -1.93
N SER A 177 -19.98 25.75 -0.64
CA SER A 177 -18.98 25.69 0.44
C SER A 177 -18.17 24.39 0.44
N ILE A 178 -18.79 23.24 0.17
CA ILE A 178 -18.11 21.93 0.12
C ILE A 178 -17.16 21.88 -1.08
N LEU A 179 -17.64 22.26 -2.26
CA LEU A 179 -16.85 22.24 -3.50
C LEU A 179 -15.71 23.26 -3.46
N SER A 180 -15.92 24.42 -2.87
CA SER A 180 -14.84 25.40 -2.64
C SER A 180 -13.76 24.82 -1.72
N HIS A 181 -14.15 24.11 -0.66
CA HIS A 181 -13.18 23.46 0.23
C HIS A 181 -12.43 22.31 -0.45
N LEU A 182 -13.12 21.55 -1.31
CA LEU A 182 -12.50 20.52 -2.15
C LEU A 182 -11.48 21.14 -3.09
N LEU A 183 -11.85 22.24 -3.76
CA LEU A 183 -10.98 22.99 -4.66
C LEU A 183 -9.73 23.49 -3.93
N ASP A 184 -9.87 24.07 -2.74
CA ASP A 184 -8.75 24.48 -1.89
C ASP A 184 -7.83 23.31 -1.54
N THR A 185 -8.40 22.12 -1.32
CA THR A 185 -7.64 20.91 -1.00
C THR A 185 -6.87 20.39 -2.21
N LEU A 186 -7.49 20.40 -3.39
CA LEU A 186 -6.85 20.02 -4.66
C LEU A 186 -5.82 21.06 -5.14
N ASN A 187 -6.03 22.33 -4.82
CA ASN A 187 -5.10 23.41 -5.17
C ASN A 187 -3.76 23.27 -4.45
N LYS A 188 -3.72 22.74 -3.22
CA LYS A 188 -2.45 22.56 -2.47
C LYS A 188 -1.39 21.76 -3.24
N PRO A 189 -1.68 20.56 -3.78
CA PRO A 189 -0.72 19.86 -4.63
C PRO A 189 -0.54 20.55 -6.01
N LEU A 190 -1.58 21.15 -6.59
CA LEU A 190 -1.48 21.84 -7.89
C LEU A 190 -0.62 23.12 -7.84
N GLU A 191 -0.52 23.81 -6.70
CA GLU A 191 0.40 24.94 -6.53
C GLU A 191 1.87 24.54 -6.62
N GLN A 192 2.16 23.26 -6.39
CA GLN A 192 3.52 22.70 -6.51
C GLN A 192 3.84 22.29 -7.94
N THR A 193 2.89 22.46 -8.86
CA THR A 193 3.02 22.08 -10.26
C THR A 193 3.14 23.29 -11.19
N ALA A 194 3.58 23.09 -12.42
CA ALA A 194 3.63 24.11 -13.46
C ALA A 194 2.24 24.62 -13.86
N PHE A 195 1.19 23.86 -13.56
CA PHE A 195 -0.20 24.21 -13.83
C PHE A 195 -0.76 25.27 -12.88
N GLY A 196 -0.21 25.37 -11.66
CA GLY A 196 -0.68 26.30 -10.64
C GLY A 196 -2.10 26.00 -10.13
N LYS A 197 -2.59 26.82 -9.20
CA LYS A 197 -3.94 26.67 -8.63
C LYS A 197 -5.03 27.09 -9.62
N VAL A 198 -6.20 26.47 -9.47
CA VAL A 198 -7.44 26.91 -10.12
C VAL A 198 -8.12 27.96 -9.22
N GLU A 199 -8.39 29.14 -9.78
CA GLU A 199 -9.12 30.20 -9.08
C GLU A 199 -10.62 30.12 -9.41
N GLY A 200 -11.45 30.26 -8.38
CA GLY A 200 -12.92 30.30 -8.45
C GLY A 200 -13.46 31.72 -8.39
#